data_AF-A0A0M3K270-F1
#
_entry.id   AF-A0A0M3K270-F1
#
_cell.length_a   1.000
_cell.length_b   1.000
_cell.length_c   1.000
_cell.angle_alpha   90.00
_cell.angle_beta   90.00
_cell.angle_gamma   90.00
#
_symmetry.space_group_name_H-M   'P 1'
#
loop_
_entity.id
_entity.type
_entity.pdbx_description
1 polymer ?
#
loop_
_entity_poly.entity_id
_entity_poly.type
_entity_poly.pdbx_seq_one_letter_code
_entity_poly.pdbx_strand_id
1 'polypeptide(L)'
;LQIYQFKVYYHIDDEKTPYCTDVQVPPDRITLGDFKMVLNRSNFKYFCKAPAPDSAVFEEVKVEIRDENERLYRSANGQFELFLLTSEGSSHSDGSTGLPLKAARHHLVGSFIHFVMVHLVLF
;
A
#
# COMPACT_ATOMS: atom_id res chain seq x y z
N LEU A 1 -18.63 -6.61 -24.51
CA LEU A 1 -18.33 -6.60 -23.07
C LEU A 1 -17.43 -5.42 -22.80
N GLN A 2 -17.88 -4.44 -22.03
CA GLN A 2 -17.03 -3.31 -21.66
C GLN A 2 -16.05 -3.82 -20.60
N ILE A 3 -14.79 -3.99 -20.99
CA ILE A 3 -13.71 -4.28 -20.05
C ILE A 3 -13.53 -2.98 -19.27
N TYR A 4 -13.99 -2.94 -18.03
CA TYR A 4 -13.76 -1.78 -17.19
C TYR A 4 -12.28 -1.77 -16.78
N GLN A 5 -11.57 -0.73 -17.19
CA GLN A 5 -10.17 -0.50 -16.88
C GLN A 5 -10.09 0.66 -15.89
N PHE A 6 -9.47 0.44 -14.73
CA PHE A 6 -9.28 1.48 -13.72
C PHE A 6 -7.82 1.69 -13.38
N LYS A 7 -7.51 2.94 -13.09
CA LYS A 7 -6.20 3.35 -12.62
C LYS A 7 -6.07 3.07 -11.13
N VAL A 8 -5.00 2.38 -10.77
CA VAL A 8 -4.51 2.28 -9.40
C VAL A 8 -3.21 3.07 -9.34
N TYR A 9 -3.17 4.06 -8.45
CA TYR A 9 -1.99 4.84 -8.15
C TYR A 9 -1.29 4.24 -6.95
N TYR A 10 0.04 4.14 -7.00
CA TYR A 10 0.78 3.57 -5.88
C TYR A 10 2.13 4.24 -5.64
N HIS A 11 2.48 4.35 -4.36
CA HIS A 11 3.77 4.84 -3.89
C HIS A 11 4.61 3.66 -3.42
N ILE A 12 5.91 3.68 -3.71
CA ILE A 12 6.89 2.74 -3.15
C ILE A 12 7.76 3.50 -2.16
N ASP A 13 7.84 3.01 -0.92
CA ASP A 13 8.63 3.60 0.15
C ASP A 13 8.44 5.14 0.24
N ASP A 14 9.54 5.89 0.19
CA ASP A 14 9.55 7.36 0.29
C ASP A 14 9.58 8.06 -1.10
N GLU A 15 9.27 7.35 -2.18
CA GLU A 15 9.25 7.94 -3.51
C GLU A 15 8.16 9.03 -3.63
N LYS A 16 8.59 10.21 -4.12
CA LYS A 16 7.71 11.38 -4.24
C LYS A 16 6.69 11.24 -5.36
N THR A 17 7.07 10.63 -6.48
CA THR A 17 6.22 10.51 -7.66
C THR A 17 5.50 9.17 -7.61
N PRO A 18 4.15 9.13 -7.62
CA PRO A 18 3.43 7.87 -7.66
C PRO A 18 3.56 7.21 -9.03
N TYR A 19 3.54 5.89 -9.01
CA TYR A 19 3.32 5.06 -10.19
C TYR A 19 1.82 4.91 -10.47
N CYS A 20 1.48 4.53 -11.69
CA CYS A 20 0.11 4.26 -12.11
C CYS A 20 0.09 2.97 -12.92
N THR A 21 -0.86 2.09 -12.63
CA THR A 21 -1.14 0.91 -13.44
C THR A 21 -2.63 0.80 -13.74
N ASP A 22 -2.96 0.06 -14.79
CA ASP A 22 -4.33 -0.20 -15.21
C ASP A 22 -4.75 -1.63 -14.80
N VAL A 23 -5.86 -1.75 -14.08
CA VAL A 23 -6.44 -3.02 -13.63
C VAL A 23 -7.77 -3.26 -14.37
N GLN A 24 -7.92 -4.44 -14.97
CA GLN A 24 -9.07 -4.81 -15.80
C GLN A 24 -10.16 -5.55 -15.01
N VAL A 25 -10.60 -4.94 -13.91
CA VAL A 25 -11.62 -5.49 -13.01
C VAL A 25 -12.65 -4.41 -12.73
N PRO A 26 -13.96 -4.71 -12.65
CA PRO A 26 -14.97 -3.75 -12.22
C PRO A 26 -14.59 -3.07 -10.90
N PRO A 27 -14.87 -1.77 -10.75
CA PRO A 27 -14.34 -0.98 -9.64
C PRO A 27 -14.97 -1.38 -8.30
N ASP A 28 -16.12 -2.03 -8.34
CA ASP A 28 -16.85 -2.60 -7.21
C ASP A 28 -16.30 -3.98 -6.80
N ARG A 29 -15.34 -4.54 -7.54
CA ARG A 29 -14.81 -5.89 -7.32
C ARG A 29 -13.30 -5.97 -7.27
N ILE A 30 -12.60 -4.88 -7.53
CA ILE A 30 -11.14 -4.85 -7.48
C ILE A 30 -10.62 -5.24 -6.09
N THR A 31 -9.65 -6.14 -6.08
CA THR A 31 -9.02 -6.67 -4.87
C THR A 31 -7.52 -6.41 -4.82
N LEU A 32 -6.91 -6.66 -3.67
CA LEU A 32 -5.45 -6.67 -3.54
C LEU A 32 -4.80 -7.69 -4.49
N GLY A 33 -5.41 -8.87 -4.68
CA GLY A 33 -4.91 -9.91 -5.57
C GLY A 33 -4.83 -9.44 -7.03
N ASP A 34 -5.85 -8.73 -7.50
CA ASP A 34 -5.87 -8.16 -8.86
C ASP A 34 -4.72 -7.18 -9.06
N PHE A 35 -4.49 -6.30 -8.08
CA PHE A 35 -3.38 -5.36 -8.13
C PHE A 35 -2.01 -6.06 -8.11
N LYS A 36 -1.83 -7.04 -7.23
CA LYS A 36 -0.58 -7.82 -7.13
C LYS A 36 -0.25 -8.57 -8.42
N MET A 37 -1.26 -9.15 -9.07
CA MET A 37 -1.11 -9.83 -10.36
C MET A 37 -0.57 -8.89 -11.43
N VAL A 38 -1.08 -7.65 -11.48
CA VAL A 38 -0.60 -6.62 -12.42
C VAL A 38 0.77 -6.08 -12.04
N LEU A 39 1.03 -5.84 -10.76
CA LEU A 39 2.32 -5.33 -10.26
C LEU A 39 3.46 -6.32 -10.53
N ASN A 40 3.19 -7.62 -10.43
CA ASN A 40 4.14 -8.72 -10.63
C ASN A 40 5.47 -8.54 -9.85
N ARG A 41 5.37 -7.95 -8.64
CA ARG A 41 6.48 -7.79 -7.70
C ARG A 41 6.02 -8.23 -6.31
N SER A 42 6.90 -8.95 -5.62
CA SER A 42 6.68 -9.42 -4.24
C SER A 42 7.45 -8.56 -3.24
N ASN A 43 7.35 -8.92 -1.95
CA ASN A 43 8.09 -8.33 -0.83
C ASN A 43 7.65 -6.93 -0.38
N PHE A 44 6.40 -6.57 -0.62
CA PHE A 44 5.81 -5.35 -0.06
C PHE A 44 4.81 -5.67 1.04
N LYS A 45 4.74 -4.79 2.03
CA LYS A 45 3.52 -4.58 2.82
C LYS A 45 2.66 -3.57 2.09
N TYR A 46 1.37 -3.86 1.99
CA TYR A 46 0.44 -3.05 1.23
C TYR A 46 -0.47 -2.28 2.18
N PHE A 47 -0.63 -0.99 1.92
CA PHE A 47 -1.56 -0.14 2.65
C PHE A 47 -2.48 0.56 1.66
N CYS A 48 -3.79 0.50 1.92
CA CYS A 48 -4.79 1.24 1.15
C CYS A 48 -5.06 2.57 1.82
N LYS A 49 -5.03 3.66 1.06
CA LYS A 49 -5.57 4.93 1.53
C LYS A 49 -7.08 4.88 1.41
N ALA A 50 -7.78 5.03 2.52
CA ALA A 50 -9.22 4.88 2.60
C ALA A 50 -9.81 5.91 3.58
N PRO A 51 -11.13 6.18 3.51
CA PRO A 51 -11.82 6.94 4.53
C PRO A 51 -11.56 6.34 5.91
N ALA A 52 -11.37 7.20 6.91
CA ALA A 52 -11.20 6.71 8.27
C ALA A 52 -12.47 6.00 8.77
N PRO A 53 -12.33 4.94 9.59
CA PRO A 53 -13.48 4.32 10.25
C PRO A 53 -14.23 5.29 11.15
N ASP A 54 -13.49 6.20 11.80
CA ASP A 54 -14.02 7.31 12.59
C ASP A 54 -13.62 8.65 11.98
N SER A 55 -14.54 9.20 11.18
CA SER A 55 -14.37 10.47 10.49
C SER A 55 -14.24 11.67 11.43
N ALA A 56 -14.61 11.54 12.71
CA ALA A 56 -14.45 12.61 13.69
C ALA A 56 -12.99 12.79 14.14
N VAL A 57 -12.16 11.76 13.96
CA VAL A 57 -10.73 11.79 14.36
C VAL A 57 -9.84 12.15 13.18
N PHE A 58 -10.02 11.47 12.04
CA PHE A 58 -9.29 11.72 10.80
C PHE A 58 -10.23 11.56 9.62
N GLU A 59 -9.98 12.25 8.50
CA GLU A 59 -10.79 12.06 7.28
C GLU A 59 -10.38 10.78 6.52
N GLU A 60 -9.07 10.51 6.47
CA GLU A 60 -8.49 9.38 5.76
C GLU A 60 -7.38 8.73 6.58
N VAL A 61 -7.19 7.42 6.38
CA VAL A 61 -6.13 6.63 7.00
C VAL A 61 -5.49 5.69 5.97
N LYS A 62 -4.27 5.21 6.27
CA LYS A 62 -3.64 4.12 5.53
C LYS A 62 -3.88 2.81 6.28
N VAL A 63 -4.79 1.98 5.76
CA VAL A 63 -5.13 0.68 6.35
C VAL A 63 -4.22 -0.38 5.75
N GLU A 64 -3.54 -1.16 6.59
CA GLU A 64 -2.77 -2.31 6.11
C GLU A 64 -3.71 -3.39 5.55
N ILE A 65 -3.43 -3.88 4.35
CA ILE A 65 -4.17 -4.96 3.69
C ILE A 65 -3.25 -6.14 3.40
N ARG A 66 -3.71 -7.35 3.73
CA ARG A 66 -2.92 -8.59 3.64
C ARG A 66 -3.61 -9.69 2.83
N ASP A 67 -4.93 -9.83 2.98
CA ASP A 67 -5.73 -10.80 2.23
C ASP A 67 -5.83 -10.37 0.77
N GLU A 68 -5.55 -11.30 -0.14
CA GLU A 68 -5.63 -11.05 -1.59
C GLU A 68 -7.08 -10.87 -2.05
N ASN A 69 -8.05 -11.34 -1.28
CA ASN A 69 -9.48 -11.16 -1.54
C ASN A 69 -10.03 -9.85 -0.96
N GLU A 70 -9.23 -9.10 -0.19
CA GLU A 70 -9.65 -7.82 0.38
C GLU A 70 -9.92 -6.82 -0.74
N ARG A 71 -11.08 -6.15 -0.67
CA ARG A 71 -11.47 -5.14 -1.66
C ARG A 71 -10.66 -3.86 -1.45
N LEU A 72 -10.27 -3.23 -2.54
CA LEU A 72 -9.66 -1.89 -2.46
C LEU A 72 -10.75 -0.83 -2.27
N TYR A 73 -10.47 0.14 -1.42
CA TYR A 73 -11.33 1.29 -1.20
C TYR A 73 -10.78 2.50 -1.96
N ARG A 74 -11.69 3.36 -2.40
CA ARG A 74 -11.31 4.65 -2.96
C ARG A 74 -10.98 5.61 -1.82
N SER A 75 -9.93 6.40 -2.00
CA SER A 75 -9.63 7.55 -1.15
C SER A 75 -10.71 8.63 -1.30
N ALA A 76 -10.65 9.67 -0.48
CA ALA A 76 -11.59 10.79 -0.49
C ALA A 76 -11.66 11.53 -1.84
N ASN A 77 -10.61 11.44 -2.67
CA ASN A 77 -10.59 12.01 -4.03
C ASN A 77 -11.16 11.06 -5.11
N GLY A 78 -11.66 9.90 -4.70
CA GLY A 78 -12.25 8.90 -5.58
C GLY A 78 -11.24 8.00 -6.32
N GLN A 79 -9.95 8.02 -5.99
CA GLN A 79 -8.93 7.18 -6.61
C GLN A 79 -8.60 5.94 -5.77
N PHE A 80 -8.11 4.89 -6.42
CA PHE A 80 -7.47 3.78 -5.71
C PHE A 80 -6.01 4.15 -5.48
N GLU A 81 -5.64 4.37 -4.22
CA GLU A 81 -4.30 4.79 -3.82
C GLU A 81 -3.68 3.79 -2.84
N LEU A 82 -2.56 3.18 -3.25
CA LEU A 82 -1.82 2.23 -2.42
C LEU A 82 -0.45 2.77 -2.02
N PHE A 83 0.01 2.37 -0.83
CA PHE A 83 1.35 2.62 -0.34
C PHE A 83 2.02 1.27 -0.09
N LEU A 84 3.12 1.03 -0.77
CA LEU A 84 3.89 -0.21 -0.72
C LEU A 84 5.16 0.07 0.07
N LEU A 85 5.33 -0.63 1.19
CA LEU A 85 6.55 -0.55 1.98
C LEU A 85 7.36 -1.83 1.75
N THR A 86 8.60 -1.67 1.33
CA THR A 86 9.53 -2.79 1.16
C THR A 86 9.68 -3.54 2.49
N SER A 87 9.45 -4.85 2.48
CA SER A 87 9.69 -5.69 3.65
C SER A 87 11.19 -5.93 3.82
N GLU A 88 11.72 -5.80 5.04
CA GLU A 88 13.14 -6.08 5.33
C GLU A 88 13.50 -7.49 4.85
N GLY A 89 14.41 -7.58 3.87
CA GLY A 89 14.88 -8.84 3.28
C GLY A 89 14.87 -8.91 1.75
N SER A 90 14.26 -7.95 1.04
CA SER A 90 14.31 -7.92 -0.43
C SER A 90 15.50 -7.13 -0.94
N SER A 91 16.41 -7.81 -1.65
CA SER A 91 17.36 -7.15 -2.52
C SER A 91 16.59 -6.41 -3.60
N HIS A 92 16.52 -5.08 -3.48
CA HIS A 92 16.28 -4.22 -4.65
C HIS A 92 17.47 -4.46 -5.59
N SER A 93 17.30 -5.28 -6.62
CA SER A 93 18.28 -5.35 -7.70
C SER A 93 18.08 -4.17 -8.63
N ASP A 94 18.30 -2.97 -8.10
CA ASP A 94 18.50 -1.78 -8.91
C ASP A 94 19.97 -1.75 -9.27
N GLY A 95 20.27 -2.16 -10.50
CA GLY A 95 21.59 -2.03 -11.09
C GLY A 95 21.98 -0.56 -11.23
N SER A 96 22.48 0.06 -10.16
CA SER A 96 23.23 1.31 -10.23
C SER A 96 24.56 1.13 -9.49
N THR A 97 25.63 1.12 -10.27
CA THR A 97 27.01 1.23 -9.81
C THR A 97 27.23 2.48 -8.97
N GLY A 98 27.75 2.35 -7.73
CA GLY A 98 28.41 3.48 -7.05
C GLY A 98 28.32 3.55 -5.52
N LEU A 99 29.30 2.93 -4.85
CA LEU A 99 29.91 3.25 -3.54
C LEU A 99 29.15 2.97 -2.21
N PRO A 100 29.86 2.49 -1.16
CA PRO A 100 29.25 2.17 0.13
C PRO A 100 29.34 3.35 1.10
N LEU A 101 28.26 3.67 1.82
CA LEU A 101 28.34 4.39 3.08
C LEU A 101 27.55 3.67 4.17
N LYS A 102 28.31 3.29 5.18
CA LYS A 102 27.95 2.67 6.44
C LYS A 102 27.30 3.72 7.35
N ALA A 103 26.13 3.41 7.90
CA ALA A 103 25.89 3.29 9.35
C ALA A 103 24.41 3.47 9.70
N ALA A 104 23.86 2.44 10.33
CA ALA A 104 22.57 2.41 10.97
C ALA A 104 22.49 3.37 12.16
N ARG A 105 21.31 3.99 12.36
CA ARG A 105 20.52 3.97 13.62
C ARG A 105 19.32 4.93 13.54
N HIS A 106 18.29 4.60 14.32
CA HIS A 106 17.05 5.32 14.65
C HIS A 106 15.85 5.04 13.72
N HIS A 107 14.89 4.20 14.14
CA HIS A 107 13.69 4.59 14.89
C HIS A 107 12.72 3.38 15.06
N LEU A 108 12.96 2.52 16.06
CA LEU A 108 12.18 1.28 16.28
C LEU A 108 11.15 1.39 17.42
N VAL A 109 10.55 2.57 17.63
CA VAL A 109 9.59 2.78 18.75
C VAL A 109 8.17 3.17 18.30
N GLY A 110 7.92 3.40 17.01
CA GLY A 110 6.58 3.81 16.53
C GLY A 110 5.66 2.68 16.05
N SER A 111 6.24 1.57 15.56
CA SER A 111 5.48 0.56 14.80
C SER A 111 4.78 -0.48 15.68
N PHE A 112 5.35 -0.80 16.86
CA PHE A 112 4.77 -1.79 17.77
C PHE A 112 3.50 -1.28 18.46
N ILE A 113 3.47 -0.01 18.89
CA ILE A 113 2.34 0.53 19.68
C ILE A 113 1.08 0.68 18.82
N HIS A 114 1.24 1.06 17.55
CA HIS A 114 0.14 1.18 16.61
C HIS A 114 -0.50 -0.18 16.27
N PHE A 115 0.31 -1.24 16.17
CA PHE A 115 -0.18 -2.60 15.93
C PHE A 115 -1.06 -3.12 17.09
N VAL A 116 -0.75 -2.78 18.35
CA VAL A 116 -1.59 -3.16 19.51
C VAL A 116 -2.90 -2.39 19.50
N MET A 117 -2.91 -1.11 19.12
CA MET A 117 -4.13 -0.30 19.13
C MET A 117 -5.14 -0.81 18.10
N VAL A 118 -4.73 -1.13 16.87
CA VAL A 118 -5.66 -1.61 15.83
C VAL A 118 -6.28 -2.97 16.19
N HIS A 119 -5.53 -3.85 16.86
CA HIS A 119 -6.04 -5.17 17.25
C HIS A 119 -6.93 -5.15 18.50
N LEU A 120 -6.89 -4.09 19.33
CA LEU A 120 -7.72 -3.96 20.53
C LEU A 120 -9.12 -3.40 20.26
N VAL A 121 -9.37 -2.80 19.09
CA VAL A 121 -10.70 -2.23 18.75
C VAL A 121 -11.63 -3.23 18.06
N LEU A 122 -11.22 -4.50 17.92
CA LEU A 122 -11.96 -5.55 17.21
C LEU A 122 -12.48 -6.68 18.12
N PHE A 123 -12.63 -6.42 19.42
CA PHE A 123 -13.41 -7.26 20.36
C PHE A 123 -14.32 -6.41 21.23
#